data_AF-A0A512NC40-F1
#
_entry.id   AF-A0A512NC40-F1
#
_cell.length_a   1.000
_cell.length_b   1.000
_cell.length_c   1.000
_cell.angle_alpha   90.00
_cell.angle_beta   90.00
_cell.angle_gamma   90.00
#
_symmetry.space_group_name_H-M   'P 1'
#
loop_
_entity.id
_entity.type
_entity.pdbx_description
1 polymer ?
#
loop_
_entity_poly.entity_id
_entity_poly.type
_entity_poly.pdbx_seq_one_letter_code
_entity_poly.pdbx_strand_id
1 'polypeptide(L)'
;MRGLRLGTFGFMGGLAALTMMAAAAPAQTPRSSIDMQSSQPVPEFKDPKTGQIWTPLNVGQQSGPPTPQDLAFDPLSQAVYVKGVVTQKPSIVPLSSVPITAGPTVPIVNIGDATLSAIPGKRWQVVLYLQNNSASTVVPLLTCRFTNSSRLVEETHVLVPAVGAGLRVGMIIYGPKTDLFVDRANCGVKSP
;
A
#
# COMPACT_ATOMS: atom_id res chain seq x y z
N MET A 1 69.29 11.18 38.89
CA MET A 1 69.39 11.18 40.37
C MET A 1 68.01 11.41 40.95
N ARG A 2 67.58 10.51 41.87
CA ARG A 2 66.50 10.66 42.88
C ARG A 2 65.07 10.85 42.33
N GLY A 3 64.08 9.97 42.51
CA GLY A 3 63.87 8.93 43.51
C GLY A 3 63.01 9.47 44.67
N LEU A 4 61.73 9.06 44.76
CA LEU A 4 60.91 9.08 45.98
C LEU A 4 59.72 8.10 45.80
N ARG A 5 59.82 6.89 46.39
CA ARG A 5 59.07 6.38 47.58
C ARG A 5 57.56 6.20 47.32
N LEU A 6 57.04 4.98 47.09
CA LEU A 6 56.95 3.74 47.88
C LEU A 6 55.93 3.79 49.05
N GLY A 7 54.88 2.96 48.92
CA GLY A 7 54.15 2.29 49.99
C GLY A 7 52.71 2.80 50.23
N THR A 8 51.70 1.99 50.60
CA THR A 8 51.50 0.53 50.67
C THR A 8 50.03 0.30 51.11
N PHE A 9 49.49 -0.88 50.77
CA PHE A 9 48.38 -1.62 51.40
C PHE A 9 46.91 -1.12 51.35
N GLY A 10 46.04 -2.04 50.94
CA GLY A 10 44.59 -1.96 51.17
C GLY A 10 43.80 -3.09 50.48
N PHE A 11 43.68 -4.22 51.15
CA PHE A 11 42.84 -5.39 50.79
C PHE A 11 41.33 -5.01 50.73
N MET A 12 40.61 -5.45 49.70
CA MET A 12 39.17 -5.75 49.70
C MET A 12 38.87 -6.42 48.34
N GLY A 13 38.38 -7.65 48.26
CA GLY A 13 37.10 -8.11 48.80
C GLY A 13 36.20 -8.36 47.58
N GLY A 14 35.96 -9.63 47.26
CA GLY A 14 35.37 -10.06 45.99
C GLY A 14 33.92 -9.66 45.77
N LEU A 15 33.47 -9.82 44.52
CA LEU A 15 32.10 -10.14 44.12
C LEU A 15 32.15 -10.52 42.63
N ALA A 16 32.06 -11.82 42.34
CA ALA A 16 31.81 -12.32 41.01
C ALA A 16 30.34 -12.04 40.66
N ALA A 17 30.11 -11.05 39.78
CA ALA A 17 28.79 -10.78 39.24
C ALA A 17 28.55 -11.66 38.00
N LEU A 18 27.77 -12.74 38.18
CA LEU A 18 27.12 -13.45 37.08
C LEU A 18 25.99 -12.55 36.54
N THR A 19 26.19 -11.99 35.35
CA THR A 19 25.15 -11.24 34.63
C THR A 19 24.09 -12.19 34.08
N MET A 20 22.86 -12.05 34.56
CA MET A 20 21.69 -12.73 33.98
C MET A 20 21.32 -12.13 32.63
N MET A 21 20.95 -13.01 31.70
CA MET A 21 20.39 -12.69 30.37
C MET A 21 19.07 -11.90 30.47
N ALA A 22 18.89 -10.92 29.58
CA ALA A 22 17.57 -10.42 29.23
C ALA A 22 17.42 -10.48 27.69
N ALA A 23 16.72 -11.50 27.21
CA ALA A 23 16.27 -11.56 25.83
C ALA A 23 15.12 -10.56 25.65
N ALA A 24 15.28 -9.59 24.75
CA ALA A 24 14.21 -8.67 24.38
C ALA A 24 13.10 -9.43 23.63
N ALA A 25 11.89 -9.46 24.20
CA ALA A 25 10.70 -9.95 23.51
C ALA A 25 10.34 -8.99 22.36
N PRO A 26 9.92 -9.49 21.17
CA PRO A 26 9.49 -8.62 20.09
C PRO A 26 8.16 -7.95 20.45
N ALA A 27 8.11 -6.62 20.32
CA ALA A 27 6.90 -5.83 20.51
C ALA A 27 5.82 -6.25 19.50
N GLN A 28 4.73 -6.84 20.00
CA GLN A 28 3.54 -7.12 19.22
C GLN A 28 2.77 -5.81 19.00
N THR A 29 2.65 -5.39 17.75
CA THR A 29 1.77 -4.29 17.35
C THR A 29 0.32 -4.67 17.68
N PRO A 30 -0.46 -3.81 18.35
CA PRO A 30 -1.87 -4.10 18.64
C PRO A 30 -2.64 -4.21 17.31
N ARG A 31 -2.99 -5.45 16.93
CA ARG A 31 -4.04 -5.67 15.93
C ARG A 31 -5.36 -5.38 16.62
N SER A 32 -6.16 -4.49 16.04
CA SER A 32 -7.54 -4.30 16.49
C SER A 32 -8.31 -5.57 16.14
N SER A 33 -8.50 -6.44 17.14
CA SER A 33 -9.47 -7.54 17.09
C SER A 33 -10.72 -7.06 17.80
N ILE A 34 -11.86 -7.15 17.12
CA ILE A 34 -13.15 -7.04 17.80
C ILE A 34 -13.38 -8.40 18.47
N ASP A 35 -13.24 -8.46 19.79
CA ASP A 35 -13.70 -9.60 20.57
C ASP A 35 -15.22 -9.64 20.49
N MET A 36 -15.77 -10.54 19.66
CA MET A 36 -17.19 -10.83 19.66
C MET A 36 -17.55 -11.59 20.93
N GLN A 37 -18.00 -10.86 21.95
CA GLN A 37 -18.56 -11.43 23.16
C GLN A 37 -19.87 -12.17 22.81
N SER A 38 -19.89 -13.48 23.05
CA SER A 38 -20.84 -14.46 22.50
C SER A 38 -22.27 -14.42 23.08
N SER A 39 -22.81 -13.26 23.45
CA SER A 39 -24.15 -13.15 24.06
C SER A 39 -25.24 -12.54 23.15
N GLN A 40 -24.95 -12.32 21.87
CA GLN A 40 -25.95 -11.93 20.87
C GLN A 40 -26.21 -13.12 19.92
N PRO A 41 -27.46 -13.40 19.51
CA PRO A 41 -27.73 -14.41 18.50
C PRO A 41 -26.92 -14.07 17.25
N VAL A 42 -26.00 -14.96 16.92
CA VAL A 42 -25.04 -14.80 15.84
C VAL A 42 -25.84 -14.68 14.53
N PRO A 43 -25.55 -13.70 13.64
CA PRO A 43 -26.27 -13.58 12.37
C PRO A 43 -26.08 -14.86 11.55
N GLU A 44 -27.15 -15.64 11.41
CA GLU A 44 -27.19 -16.83 10.57
C GLU A 44 -27.76 -16.45 9.21
N PHE A 45 -27.04 -16.77 8.13
CA PHE A 45 -27.54 -16.59 6.77
C PHE A 45 -27.92 -17.94 6.19
N LYS A 46 -29.21 -18.16 5.95
CA LYS A 46 -29.70 -19.35 5.25
C LYS A 46 -29.68 -19.10 3.75
N ASP A 47 -28.87 -19.86 3.02
CA ASP A 47 -28.85 -19.80 1.56
C ASP A 47 -30.19 -20.36 1.03
N PRO A 48 -30.98 -19.56 0.29
CA PRO A 48 -32.27 -19.98 -0.25
C PRO A 48 -32.17 -21.07 -1.33
N LYS A 49 -31.00 -21.27 -1.96
CA LYS A 49 -30.82 -22.27 -3.02
C LYS A 49 -30.39 -23.63 -2.48
N THR A 50 -29.52 -23.65 -1.47
CA THR A 50 -28.95 -24.90 -0.92
C THR A 50 -29.55 -25.29 0.42
N GLY A 51 -30.25 -24.36 1.09
CA GLY A 51 -30.77 -24.55 2.45
C GLY A 51 -29.68 -24.52 3.53
N GLN A 52 -28.42 -24.30 3.15
CA GLN A 52 -27.27 -24.26 4.04
C GLN A 52 -27.34 -23.04 4.97
N ILE A 53 -27.09 -23.27 6.26
CA ILE A 53 -27.03 -22.21 7.27
C ILE A 53 -25.57 -21.83 7.48
N TRP A 54 -25.25 -20.61 7.10
CA TRP A 54 -23.95 -20.00 7.27
C TRP A 54 -23.88 -19.29 8.62
N THR A 55 -22.90 -19.68 9.41
CA THR A 55 -22.50 -19.08 10.69
C THR A 55 -21.06 -18.57 10.53
N PRO A 56 -20.61 -17.60 11.35
CA PRO A 56 -19.20 -17.19 11.39
C PRO A 56 -18.22 -18.33 11.64
N LEU A 57 -18.67 -19.46 12.21
CA LEU A 57 -17.84 -20.62 12.50
C LEU A 57 -17.67 -21.55 11.29
N ASN A 58 -18.61 -21.54 10.33
CA ASN A 58 -18.61 -22.45 9.18
C ASN A 58 -18.49 -21.73 7.82
N VAL A 59 -18.59 -20.41 7.79
CA VAL A 59 -18.34 -19.61 6.58
C VAL A 59 -16.89 -19.79 6.13
N GLY A 60 -16.68 -20.16 4.86
CA GLY A 60 -15.35 -20.46 4.30
C GLY A 60 -14.77 -21.84 4.65
N GLN A 61 -15.48 -22.67 5.42
CA GLN A 61 -15.06 -24.03 5.80
C GLN A 61 -15.59 -25.13 4.86
N GLN A 62 -15.98 -24.77 3.62
CA GLN A 62 -16.56 -25.72 2.67
C GLN A 62 -15.63 -26.94 2.51
N SER A 63 -16.08 -28.11 2.97
CA SER A 63 -15.36 -29.37 2.86
C SER A 63 -15.75 -30.05 1.55
N GLY A 64 -14.80 -30.09 0.62
CA GLY A 64 -14.94 -30.74 -0.68
C GLY A 64 -13.85 -30.29 -1.64
N PRO A 65 -13.56 -31.05 -2.71
CA PRO A 65 -12.76 -30.53 -3.82
C PRO A 65 -13.40 -29.22 -4.31
N PRO A 66 -12.62 -28.16 -4.56
CA PRO A 66 -13.16 -26.91 -5.08
C PRO A 66 -14.06 -27.17 -6.29
N THR A 67 -15.31 -26.70 -6.25
CA THR A 67 -16.15 -26.78 -7.45
C THR A 67 -15.58 -25.85 -8.53
N PRO A 68 -15.85 -26.07 -9.83
CA PRO A 68 -15.46 -25.11 -10.87
C PRO A 68 -15.95 -23.68 -10.61
N GLN A 69 -17.06 -23.52 -9.88
CA GLN A 69 -17.62 -22.26 -9.42
C GLN A 69 -16.84 -21.67 -8.22
N ASP A 70 -16.29 -22.50 -7.34
CA ASP A 70 -15.36 -22.08 -6.27
C ASP A 70 -13.97 -21.72 -6.83
N LEU A 71 -13.60 -22.34 -7.97
CA LEU A 71 -12.41 -22.02 -8.77
C LEU A 71 -12.63 -20.87 -9.76
N ALA A 72 -13.81 -20.24 -9.77
CA ALA A 72 -14.19 -19.27 -10.80
C ALA A 72 -13.31 -18.01 -10.83
N PHE A 73 -12.51 -17.77 -9.79
CA PHE A 73 -11.57 -16.67 -9.76
C PHE A 73 -10.30 -17.03 -8.98
N ASP A 74 -9.31 -17.60 -9.68
CA ASP A 74 -7.95 -17.68 -9.18
C ASP A 74 -7.12 -16.51 -9.76
N PRO A 75 -6.87 -15.44 -8.97
CA PRO A 75 -6.11 -14.30 -9.43
C PRO A 75 -4.66 -14.67 -9.79
N LEU A 76 -4.09 -15.76 -9.26
CA LEU A 76 -2.72 -16.18 -9.56
C LEU A 76 -2.61 -16.93 -10.91
N SER A 77 -3.69 -17.58 -11.36
CA SER A 77 -3.75 -18.23 -12.68
C SER A 77 -4.04 -17.26 -13.82
N GLN A 78 -4.43 -16.01 -13.52
CA GLN A 78 -4.68 -15.00 -14.55
C GLN A 78 -3.36 -14.59 -15.23
N ALA A 79 -3.21 -14.98 -16.50
CA ALA A 79 -2.03 -14.68 -17.32
C ALA A 79 -2.30 -13.58 -18.38
N VAL A 80 -3.46 -12.93 -18.33
CA VAL A 80 -3.90 -11.99 -19.37
C VAL A 80 -3.27 -10.62 -19.15
N TYR A 81 -2.53 -10.16 -20.17
CA TYR A 81 -1.95 -8.83 -20.28
C TYR A 81 -2.68 -8.02 -21.35
N VAL A 82 -3.02 -6.77 -21.04
CA VAL A 82 -3.52 -5.82 -22.03
C VAL A 82 -2.34 -5.34 -22.87
N LYS A 83 -2.29 -5.76 -24.14
CA LYS A 83 -1.17 -5.46 -25.03
C LYS A 83 -1.10 -3.96 -25.35
N GLY A 84 0.07 -3.38 -25.11
CA GLY A 84 0.40 -2.00 -25.46
C GLY A 84 0.35 -1.06 -24.25
N VAL A 85 0.50 0.24 -24.52
CA VAL A 85 0.40 1.29 -23.49
C VAL A 85 -0.85 2.12 -23.77
N VAL A 86 -1.75 2.16 -22.80
CA VAL A 86 -2.96 2.99 -22.87
C VAL A 86 -2.56 4.43 -22.61
N THR A 87 -3.10 5.39 -23.36
CA THR A 87 -2.87 6.82 -23.08
C THR A 87 -4.17 7.46 -22.61
N GLN A 88 -4.10 8.22 -21.51
CA GLN A 88 -5.24 8.90 -20.91
C GLN A 88 -4.92 10.36 -20.64
N LYS A 89 -5.93 11.22 -20.76
CA LYS A 89 -5.87 12.63 -20.38
C LYS A 89 -6.95 12.88 -19.33
N PRO A 90 -6.64 12.74 -18.03
CA PRO A 90 -7.63 12.88 -16.98
C PRO A 90 -8.01 14.36 -16.78
N SER A 91 -9.16 14.57 -16.16
CA SER A 91 -9.49 15.87 -15.57
C SER A 91 -8.78 16.02 -14.23
N ILE A 92 -8.38 17.24 -13.89
CA ILE A 92 -7.74 17.57 -12.62
C ILE A 92 -8.67 18.47 -11.80
N VAL A 93 -8.63 18.29 -10.48
CA VAL A 93 -9.35 19.13 -9.52
C VAL A 93 -8.31 19.84 -8.64
N PRO A 94 -8.23 21.19 -8.65
CA PRO A 94 -7.42 21.93 -7.71
C PRO A 94 -7.89 21.69 -6.27
N LEU A 95 -6.95 21.41 -5.36
CA LEU A 95 -7.27 21.08 -3.96
C LEU A 95 -6.72 22.11 -2.99
N SER A 96 -5.44 22.47 -3.14
CA SER A 96 -4.76 23.41 -2.24
C SER A 96 -3.54 24.02 -2.91
N SER A 97 -3.00 25.08 -2.32
CA SER A 97 -1.63 25.52 -2.59
C SER A 97 -0.62 24.66 -1.85
N VAL A 98 0.60 24.61 -2.37
CA VAL A 98 1.80 24.03 -1.75
C VAL A 98 2.96 25.02 -1.83
N PRO A 99 3.88 25.05 -0.85
CA PRO A 99 5.03 25.93 -0.89
C PRO A 99 5.95 25.63 -2.08
N ILE A 100 6.49 26.69 -2.71
CA ILE A 100 7.49 26.56 -3.76
C ILE A 100 8.82 26.18 -3.12
N THR A 101 9.24 24.94 -3.33
CA THR A 101 10.42 24.35 -2.69
C THR A 101 11.32 23.60 -3.68
N ALA A 102 10.95 23.53 -4.97
CA ALA A 102 11.73 22.85 -6.00
C ALA A 102 13.16 23.38 -6.04
N GLY A 103 14.13 22.46 -6.08
CA GLY A 103 15.55 22.75 -6.04
C GLY A 103 16.38 21.51 -6.36
N PRO A 104 17.71 21.52 -6.17
CA PRO A 104 18.57 20.40 -6.54
C PRO A 104 18.20 19.05 -5.88
N THR A 105 17.60 19.09 -4.69
CA THR A 105 17.21 17.90 -3.91
C THR A 105 15.70 17.72 -3.79
N VAL A 106 14.89 18.69 -4.23
CA VAL A 106 13.43 18.67 -4.12
C VAL A 106 12.83 18.64 -5.53
N PRO A 107 12.05 17.61 -5.88
CA PRO A 107 11.55 17.47 -7.24
C PRO A 107 10.54 18.58 -7.58
N ILE A 108 10.54 18.96 -8.87
CA ILE A 108 9.58 19.92 -9.44
C ILE A 108 8.15 19.45 -9.22
N VAL A 109 7.90 18.15 -9.47
CA VAL A 109 6.60 17.51 -9.30
C VAL A 109 6.74 16.36 -8.33
N ASN A 110 5.86 16.29 -7.35
CA ASN A 110 5.74 15.14 -6.45
C ASN A 110 4.35 14.49 -6.59
N ILE A 111 4.30 13.17 -6.48
CA ILE A 111 3.09 12.37 -6.50
C ILE A 111 2.87 11.84 -5.08
N GLY A 112 1.66 12.03 -4.56
CA GLY A 112 1.24 11.44 -3.28
C GLY A 112 0.83 9.98 -3.43
N ASP A 113 0.49 9.34 -2.31
CA ASP A 113 0.08 7.93 -2.31
C ASP A 113 -1.14 7.70 -3.21
N ALA A 114 -1.03 6.68 -4.05
CA ALA A 114 -2.07 6.23 -4.96
C ALA A 114 -3.05 5.31 -4.22
N THR A 115 -4.35 5.57 -4.33
CA THR A 115 -5.38 4.66 -3.78
C THR A 115 -6.03 3.87 -4.91
N LEU A 116 -5.83 2.55 -4.91
CA LEU A 116 -6.42 1.62 -5.86
C LEU A 116 -7.81 1.19 -5.39
N SER A 117 -8.80 1.23 -6.30
CA SER A 117 -10.14 0.69 -6.06
C SER A 117 -10.72 0.06 -7.32
N ALA A 118 -11.58 -0.95 -7.15
CA ALA A 118 -12.33 -1.54 -8.23
C ALA A 118 -13.71 -0.88 -8.33
N ILE A 119 -14.13 -0.51 -9.53
CA ILE A 119 -15.54 -0.19 -9.79
C ILE A 119 -16.20 -1.42 -10.41
N PRO A 120 -17.11 -2.11 -9.70
CA PRO A 120 -17.73 -3.34 -10.18
C PRO A 120 -18.36 -3.18 -11.58
N GLY A 121 -18.06 -4.13 -12.46
CA GLY A 121 -18.56 -4.13 -13.85
C GLY A 121 -17.97 -3.04 -14.75
N LYS A 122 -16.99 -2.26 -14.27
CA LYS A 122 -16.31 -1.22 -15.03
C LYS A 122 -14.81 -1.48 -15.09
N ARG A 123 -14.00 -0.62 -14.45
CA ARG A 123 -12.54 -0.65 -14.49
C ARG A 123 -11.98 -0.45 -13.09
N TRP A 124 -10.76 -0.92 -12.89
CA TRP A 124 -9.94 -0.45 -11.79
C TRP A 124 -9.71 1.04 -11.94
N GLN A 125 -9.59 1.74 -10.82
CA GLN A 125 -9.27 3.15 -10.79
C GLN A 125 -8.23 3.44 -9.71
N VAL A 126 -7.41 4.44 -9.98
CA VAL A 126 -6.45 5.00 -9.06
C VAL A 126 -6.80 6.45 -8.82
N VAL A 127 -7.00 6.81 -7.55
CA VAL A 127 -7.05 8.21 -7.13
C VAL A 127 -5.63 8.64 -6.79
N LEU A 128 -5.16 9.71 -7.43
CA LEU A 128 -3.80 10.22 -7.31
C LEU A 128 -3.81 11.71 -6.99
N TYR A 129 -2.83 12.14 -6.19
CA TYR A 129 -2.55 13.55 -5.95
C TYR A 129 -1.20 13.94 -6.54
N LEU A 130 -1.15 15.10 -7.17
CA LEU A 130 0.07 15.66 -7.76
C LEU A 130 0.30 17.06 -7.20
N GLN A 131 1.55 17.36 -6.85
CA GLN A 131 1.99 18.64 -6.31
C GLN A 131 3.03 19.24 -7.25
N ASN A 132 2.81 20.48 -7.68
CA ASN A 132 3.82 21.28 -8.36
C ASN A 132 4.54 22.15 -7.33
N ASN A 133 5.78 21.80 -7.01
CA ASN A 133 6.61 22.49 -6.02
C ASN A 133 7.41 23.65 -6.64
N SER A 134 7.20 23.97 -7.92
CA SER A 134 7.94 24.99 -8.65
C SER A 134 7.16 26.30 -8.78
N ALA A 135 7.90 27.35 -9.19
CA ALA A 135 7.34 28.66 -9.51
C ALA A 135 6.72 28.76 -10.92
N SER A 136 6.74 27.66 -11.69
CA SER A 136 6.29 27.64 -13.09
C SER A 136 5.09 26.71 -13.25
N THR A 137 4.30 26.94 -14.30
CA THR A 137 3.27 25.96 -14.71
C THR A 137 3.95 24.75 -15.35
N VAL A 138 3.49 23.55 -15.02
CA VAL A 138 4.05 22.28 -15.50
C VAL A 138 3.01 21.44 -16.24
N VAL A 139 3.45 20.58 -17.16
CA VAL A 139 2.58 19.67 -17.94
C VAL A 139 3.14 18.25 -17.85
N PRO A 140 2.97 17.58 -16.71
CA PRO A 140 3.69 16.36 -16.43
C PRO A 140 3.11 15.17 -17.22
N LEU A 141 4.00 14.27 -17.61
CA LEU A 141 3.66 12.95 -18.12
C LEU A 141 3.91 11.93 -17.01
N LEU A 142 2.86 11.19 -16.64
CA LEU A 142 2.98 10.10 -15.67
C LEU A 142 2.89 8.75 -16.36
N THR A 143 3.43 7.72 -15.72
CA THR A 143 3.22 6.32 -16.08
C THR A 143 2.64 5.58 -14.88
N CYS A 144 1.51 4.91 -15.07
CA CYS A 144 0.89 4.03 -14.09
C CYS A 144 0.94 2.58 -14.57
N ARG A 145 1.49 1.70 -13.74
CA ARG A 145 1.59 0.26 -13.99
C ARG A 145 0.64 -0.48 -13.06
N PHE A 146 -0.33 -1.17 -13.64
CA PHE A 146 -1.26 -2.03 -12.92
C PHE A 146 -0.69 -3.45 -12.94
N THR A 147 -0.45 -4.01 -11.77
CA THR A 147 0.12 -5.34 -11.64
C THR A 147 -0.80 -6.29 -10.91
N ASN A 148 -0.51 -7.57 -11.06
CA ASN A 148 -1.04 -8.66 -10.26
C ASN A 148 0.13 -9.60 -9.95
N SER A 149 0.47 -9.77 -8.67
CA SER A 149 1.62 -10.58 -8.24
C SER A 149 2.91 -10.17 -8.98
N SER A 150 3.15 -8.86 -9.07
CA SER A 150 4.26 -8.21 -9.80
C SER A 150 4.26 -8.39 -11.33
N ARG A 151 3.33 -9.16 -11.91
CA ARG A 151 3.16 -9.26 -13.37
C ARG A 151 2.39 -8.05 -13.86
N LEU A 152 2.85 -7.47 -14.97
CA LEU A 152 2.15 -6.33 -15.58
C LEU A 152 0.83 -6.82 -16.19
N VAL A 153 -0.26 -6.14 -15.85
CA VAL A 153 -1.60 -6.36 -16.42
C VAL A 153 -1.92 -5.28 -17.44
N GLU A 154 -1.61 -4.01 -17.12
CA GLU A 154 -1.79 -2.88 -18.03
C GLU A 154 -0.79 -1.76 -17.67
N GLU A 155 -0.25 -1.08 -18.67
CA GLU A 155 0.50 0.16 -18.50
C GLU A 155 -0.26 1.33 -19.11
N THR A 156 -0.37 2.42 -18.35
CA THR A 156 -1.06 3.64 -18.77
C THR A 156 -0.13 4.84 -18.71
N HIS A 157 0.01 5.56 -19.81
CA HIS A 157 0.55 6.91 -19.86
C HIS A 157 -0.54 7.94 -19.56
N VAL A 158 -0.23 8.88 -18.67
CA VAL A 158 -1.17 9.89 -18.21
C VAL A 158 -0.64 11.26 -18.61
N LEU A 159 -1.31 11.89 -19.56
CA LEU A 159 -1.04 13.25 -20.00
C LEU A 159 -1.78 14.20 -19.05
N VAL A 160 -1.10 14.68 -18.02
CA VAL A 160 -1.72 15.56 -17.04
C VAL A 160 -1.93 16.94 -17.67
N PRO A 161 -3.12 17.55 -17.53
CA PRO A 161 -3.33 18.95 -17.90
C PRO A 161 -2.34 19.89 -17.16
N ALA A 162 -2.22 21.13 -17.65
CA ALA A 162 -1.34 22.11 -17.05
C ALA A 162 -1.66 22.34 -15.56
N VAL A 163 -0.63 22.27 -14.71
CA VAL A 163 -0.73 22.48 -13.26
C VAL A 163 0.04 23.76 -12.90
N GLY A 164 -0.67 24.74 -12.35
CA GLY A 164 -0.08 26.02 -11.96
C GLY A 164 1.00 25.90 -10.89
N ALA A 165 1.80 26.96 -10.75
CA ALA A 165 2.85 27.05 -9.74
C ALA A 165 2.31 26.86 -8.33
N GLY A 166 3.01 26.09 -7.49
CA GLY A 166 2.62 25.88 -6.10
C GLY A 166 1.23 25.26 -5.93
N LEU A 167 0.73 24.48 -6.89
CA LEU A 167 -0.62 23.91 -6.84
C LEU A 167 -0.59 22.41 -6.55
N ARG A 168 -1.52 21.96 -5.70
CA ARG A 168 -1.86 20.55 -5.51
C ARG A 168 -3.18 20.24 -6.18
N VAL A 169 -3.20 19.17 -6.96
CA VAL A 169 -4.37 18.69 -7.70
C VAL A 169 -4.66 17.22 -7.39
N GLY A 170 -5.92 16.84 -7.50
CA GLY A 170 -6.37 15.45 -7.50
C GLY A 170 -6.84 15.01 -8.88
N MET A 171 -6.66 13.73 -9.20
CA MET A 171 -7.13 13.14 -10.45
C MET A 171 -7.45 11.65 -10.29
N ILE A 172 -8.25 11.13 -11.22
CA ILE A 172 -8.57 9.71 -11.31
C ILE A 172 -7.98 9.15 -12.60
N ILE A 173 -7.30 8.01 -12.50
CA ILE A 173 -6.68 7.30 -13.61
C ILE A 173 -7.33 5.92 -13.68
N TYR A 174 -7.83 5.52 -14.84
CA TYR A 174 -8.45 4.21 -14.99
C TYR A 174 -7.41 3.15 -15.38
N GLY A 175 -7.52 1.96 -14.80
CA GLY A 175 -6.71 0.80 -15.16
C GLY A 175 -7.46 -0.17 -16.06
N PRO A 176 -7.15 -1.47 -16.03
CA PRO A 176 -7.87 -2.47 -16.81
C PRO A 176 -9.33 -2.63 -16.36
N LYS A 177 -10.12 -3.34 -17.17
CA LYS A 177 -11.45 -3.79 -16.76
C LYS A 177 -11.35 -4.68 -15.52
N THR A 178 -12.41 -4.70 -14.69
CA THR A 178 -12.42 -5.46 -13.42
C THR A 178 -12.57 -6.97 -13.61
N ASP A 179 -12.72 -7.46 -14.83
CA ASP A 179 -12.56 -8.88 -15.19
C ASP A 179 -11.09 -9.34 -15.11
N LEU A 180 -10.15 -8.38 -15.14
CA LEU A 180 -8.73 -8.60 -14.84
C LEU A 180 -8.44 -8.19 -13.40
N PHE A 181 -7.86 -9.09 -12.61
CA PHE A 181 -7.40 -8.77 -11.27
C PHE A 181 -6.18 -7.85 -11.28
N VAL A 182 -6.15 -6.91 -10.35
CA VAL A 182 -5.03 -6.02 -10.07
C VAL A 182 -4.83 -6.00 -8.55
N ASP A 183 -3.62 -6.28 -8.09
CA ASP A 183 -3.27 -6.21 -6.67
C ASP A 183 -2.60 -4.88 -6.29
N ARG A 184 -1.97 -4.23 -7.26
CA ARG A 184 -1.18 -3.02 -7.06
C ARG A 184 -1.22 -2.12 -8.29
N ALA A 185 -1.22 -0.82 -8.04
CA ALA A 185 -0.94 0.19 -9.05
C ALA A 185 0.22 1.06 -8.58
N ASN A 186 1.24 1.20 -9.42
CA ASN A 186 2.39 2.08 -9.17
C ASN A 186 2.41 3.18 -10.22
N CYS A 187 2.30 4.43 -9.79
CA CYS A 187 2.34 5.61 -10.64
C CYS A 187 3.60 6.44 -10.36
N GLY A 188 4.30 6.85 -11.41
CA GLY A 188 5.51 7.66 -11.31
C GLY A 188 5.52 8.80 -12.32
N VAL A 189 6.26 9.87 -12.00
CA VAL A 189 6.54 10.97 -12.94
C VAL A 189 7.55 10.47 -13.96
N LYS A 190 7.16 10.48 -15.24
CA LYS A 190 8.05 10.18 -16.37
C LYS A 190 8.73 11.45 -16.90
N SER A 191 7.98 12.54 -16.94
CA SER A 191 8.49 13.89 -17.20
C SER A 191 7.74 14.87 -16.29
N PRO A 192 8.44 15.74 -15.53
CA PRO A 192 7.81 16.83 -14.79
C PRO A 192 7.24 17.89 -15.74
#